data_AF-A0A9P7FRM2-F1
#
_entry.id   AF-A0A9P7FRM2-F1
#
_cell.length_a   1.000
_cell.length_b   1.000
_cell.length_c   1.000
_cell.angle_alpha   90.00
_cell.angle_beta   90.00
_cell.angle_gamma   90.00
#
_symmetry.space_group_name_H-M   'P 1'
#
loop_
_entity.id
_entity.type
_entity.pdbx_description
1 polymer ?
#
loop_
_entity_poly.entity_id
_entity_poly.type
_entity_poly.pdbx_seq_one_letter_code
_entity_poly.pdbx_strand_id
1 'polypeptide(L)'
;MSSIATRRQVIRYFSGRQNYNSVTAPIRLQVSTVALSTSLAIGLSDSTIVLYRHLDQSLASSTALTAVPEPRTVHESLEEPITGLRFREPTEENPSLFLFIVTISRVLPYHVYGKDSSSTPTVVDEVGCGHGCATMGRRASNMVTAKDKGIFFCGTEGCGPCYAYEWTKSSIQSHLNYLVIVSPPFFASAASASATVRNFATCTPNYGESDIAKVIVFEPGNKFILTSDRNLLCLQEKSTVTKLDLLYHKSLYSLALSLAKTQQLDEASVADIHRQYGEYLYVKGDCNTAMQQFVQTIGHLQPSCV
;
A
#
# COMPACT_ATOMS: atom_id res chain seq x y z
N MET A 1 -18.52 29.58 1.96
CA MET A 1 -17.33 29.34 2.80
C MET A 1 -17.72 28.39 3.94
N SER A 2 -17.84 27.08 3.68
CA SER A 2 -18.13 26.08 4.70
C SER A 2 -16.91 25.17 4.86
N SER A 3 -16.33 25.19 6.06
CA SER A 3 -15.15 24.39 6.40
C SER A 3 -15.58 23.02 6.92
N ILE A 4 -14.90 22.00 6.40
CA ILE A 4 -15.19 20.58 6.47
C ILE A 4 -14.92 20.05 7.88
N ALA A 5 -15.97 19.56 8.55
CA ALA A 5 -15.86 18.89 9.84
C ALA A 5 -15.24 17.50 9.66
N THR A 6 -14.01 17.34 10.14
CA THR A 6 -13.28 16.06 10.22
C THR A 6 -13.99 15.12 11.22
N ARG A 7 -14.82 14.20 10.73
CA ARG A 7 -15.37 13.11 11.56
C ARG A 7 -14.31 12.04 11.76
N ARG A 8 -13.67 12.04 12.94
CA ARG A 8 -12.85 10.92 13.44
C ARG A 8 -13.76 9.73 13.76
N GLN A 9 -13.70 8.66 12.97
CA GLN A 9 -14.28 7.37 13.37
C GLN A 9 -13.25 6.56 14.15
N VAL A 10 -13.52 6.39 15.45
CA VAL A 10 -12.79 5.49 16.34
C VAL A 10 -13.34 4.09 16.11
N ILE A 11 -12.58 3.21 15.45
CA ILE A 11 -12.91 1.79 15.35
C ILE A 11 -12.60 1.15 16.71
N ARG A 12 -13.63 1.00 17.56
CA ARG A 12 -13.55 0.19 18.79
C ARG A 12 -13.86 -1.26 18.43
N TYR A 13 -12.91 -2.17 18.68
CA TYR A 13 -13.16 -3.61 18.67
C TYR A 13 -14.12 -3.94 19.82
N PHE A 14 -15.35 -4.32 19.50
CA PHE A 14 -16.28 -4.90 20.48
C PHE A 14 -16.14 -6.42 20.47
N SER A 15 -15.49 -6.98 21.50
CA SER A 15 -15.62 -8.41 21.81
C SER A 15 -16.88 -8.58 22.67
N GLY A 16 -17.99 -8.96 22.04
CA GLY A 16 -19.23 -9.26 22.74
C GLY A 16 -19.15 -10.63 23.42
N ARG A 17 -19.05 -10.65 24.76
CA ARG A 17 -19.43 -11.82 25.57
C ARG A 17 -20.94 -11.76 25.80
N GLN A 18 -21.69 -12.70 25.23
CA GLN A 18 -23.04 -13.02 25.67
C GLN A 18 -23.14 -14.52 25.99
N ASN A 19 -23.58 -14.82 27.21
CA ASN A 19 -23.92 -16.16 27.67
C ASN A 19 -25.35 -16.48 27.21
N TYR A 20 -25.55 -17.53 26.43
CA TYR A 20 -26.86 -18.18 26.33
C TYR A 20 -26.70 -19.70 26.18
N ASN A 21 -27.32 -20.41 27.13
CA ASN A 21 -27.57 -21.84 27.09
C ASN A 21 -28.64 -22.14 26.03
N SER A 22 -28.35 -23.08 25.13
CA SER A 22 -29.22 -24.13 24.57
C SER A 22 -28.96 -24.39 23.08
N VAL A 23 -28.46 -25.61 22.84
CA VAL A 23 -28.70 -26.56 21.73
C VAL A 23 -28.72 -26.01 20.30
N THR A 24 -27.78 -26.54 19.50
CA THR A 24 -27.44 -26.21 18.10
C THR A 24 -26.52 -24.99 17.98
N ALA A 25 -25.20 -25.24 18.02
CA ALA A 25 -24.21 -24.21 17.76
C ALA A 25 -24.40 -23.66 16.32
N PRO A 26 -24.68 -22.36 16.13
CA PRO A 26 -24.53 -21.77 14.81
C PRO A 26 -23.05 -21.89 14.44
N ILE A 27 -22.75 -22.39 13.24
CA ILE A 27 -21.39 -22.50 12.70
C ILE A 27 -20.75 -21.11 12.87
N ARG A 28 -19.81 -20.98 13.83
CA ARG A 28 -19.13 -19.71 14.09
C ARG A 28 -18.11 -19.48 12.98
N LEU A 29 -18.58 -18.97 11.85
CA LEU A 29 -17.70 -18.53 10.77
C LEU A 29 -16.86 -17.37 11.29
N GLN A 30 -15.53 -17.53 11.26
CA GLN A 30 -14.61 -16.48 11.67
C GLN A 30 -14.46 -15.49 10.52
N VAL A 31 -14.55 -14.20 10.83
CA VAL A 31 -14.27 -13.14 9.86
C VAL A 31 -12.76 -13.13 9.61
N SER A 32 -12.37 -13.40 8.36
CA SER A 32 -10.97 -13.41 7.94
C SER A 32 -10.49 -11.99 7.66
N THR A 33 -11.26 -11.22 6.89
CA THR A 33 -10.88 -9.84 6.52
C THR A 33 -12.12 -8.98 6.26
N VAL A 34 -11.97 -7.67 6.40
CA VAL A 34 -13.02 -6.69 6.13
C VAL A 34 -12.45 -5.58 5.25
N ALA A 35 -13.26 -5.12 4.29
CA ALA A 35 -12.99 -3.92 3.51
C ALA A 35 -14.14 -2.94 3.72
N LEU A 36 -13.80 -1.66 3.92
CA LEU A 36 -14.77 -0.59 4.08
C LEU A 36 -14.49 0.51 3.04
N SER A 37 -15.53 0.89 2.32
CA SER A 37 -15.64 2.14 1.55
C SER A 37 -17.10 2.60 1.72
N THR A 38 -17.80 3.04 0.66
CA THR A 38 -19.26 3.28 0.66
C THR A 38 -20.08 2.00 0.83
N SER A 39 -19.44 0.84 0.64
CA SER A 39 -19.97 -0.49 0.90
C SER A 39 -19.01 -1.24 1.84
N LEU A 40 -19.53 -2.23 2.57
CA LEU A 40 -18.76 -3.07 3.48
C LEU A 40 -18.70 -4.48 2.88
N ALA A 41 -17.49 -4.97 2.62
CA ALA A 41 -17.28 -6.37 2.26
C ALA A 41 -16.64 -7.11 3.43
N ILE A 42 -17.21 -8.27 3.76
CA ILE A 42 -16.74 -9.16 4.81
C ILE A 42 -16.36 -10.47 4.16
N GLY A 43 -15.10 -10.86 4.33
CA GLY A 43 -14.60 -12.18 3.98
C GLY A 43 -14.71 -13.09 5.19
N LEU A 44 -15.35 -14.23 5.01
CA LEU A 44 -15.46 -15.28 6.01
C LEU A 44 -14.36 -16.34 5.77
N SER A 45 -14.15 -17.20 6.77
CA SER A 45 -13.15 -18.27 6.72
C SER A 45 -13.51 -19.42 5.77
N ASP A 46 -14.79 -19.53 5.39
CA ASP A 46 -15.35 -20.50 4.43
C ASP A 46 -15.28 -20.00 2.97
N SER A 47 -14.49 -18.96 2.71
CA SER A 47 -14.34 -18.31 1.40
C SER A 47 -15.56 -17.55 0.91
N THR A 48 -16.60 -17.42 1.75
CA THR A 48 -17.79 -16.62 1.42
C THR A 48 -17.49 -15.14 1.57
N ILE A 49 -17.87 -14.35 0.56
CA ILE A 49 -17.81 -12.88 0.63
C ILE A 49 -19.21 -12.33 0.73
N VAL A 50 -19.47 -11.68 1.87
CA VAL A 50 -20.71 -10.96 2.13
C VAL A 50 -20.49 -9.49 1.86
N LEU A 51 -21.28 -8.92 0.95
CA LEU A 51 -21.26 -7.50 0.62
C LEU A 51 -22.53 -6.82 1.14
N TYR A 52 -22.34 -5.83 2.00
CA TYR A 52 -23.37 -4.90 2.44
C TYR A 52 -23.24 -3.60 1.64
N ARG A 53 -24.30 -3.22 0.94
CA ARG A 53 -24.37 -1.99 0.14
C ARG A 53 -25.18 -0.92 0.87
N HIS A 54 -24.94 0.34 0.54
CA HIS A 54 -25.72 1.49 1.04
C HIS A 54 -25.80 1.61 2.57
N LEU A 55 -24.74 1.20 3.28
CA LEU A 55 -24.70 1.29 4.74
C LEU A 55 -24.88 2.72 5.22
N ASP A 56 -24.23 3.69 4.56
CA ASP A 56 -24.34 5.10 4.95
C ASP A 56 -25.77 5.63 4.83
N GLN A 57 -26.52 5.20 3.81
CA GLN A 57 -27.91 5.62 3.60
C GLN A 57 -28.85 4.94 4.60
N SER A 58 -28.64 3.66 4.91
CA SER A 58 -29.44 2.91 5.88
C SER A 58 -29.20 3.38 7.32
N LEU A 59 -27.94 3.69 7.67
CA LEU A 59 -27.53 4.19 8.99
C LEU A 59 -27.91 5.66 9.20
N ALA A 60 -27.89 6.49 8.15
CA ALA A 60 -28.31 7.88 8.24
C ALA A 60 -29.85 8.04 8.28
N SER A 61 -30.60 7.13 7.66
CA SER A 61 -32.07 7.17 7.64
C SER A 61 -32.74 6.41 8.79
N SER A 62 -32.02 5.57 9.55
CA SER A 62 -32.61 4.76 10.63
C SER A 62 -32.16 5.19 12.02
N THR A 63 -33.10 5.47 12.90
CA THR A 63 -32.87 5.72 14.35
C THR A 63 -32.64 4.43 15.15
N ALA A 64 -32.69 3.25 14.51
CA ALA A 64 -32.49 1.94 15.13
C ALA A 64 -31.33 1.16 14.48
N LEU A 65 -30.44 0.62 15.31
CA LEU A 65 -29.25 -0.17 14.91
C LEU A 65 -29.59 -1.55 14.29
N THR A 66 -30.87 -1.87 14.13
CA THR A 66 -31.37 -3.14 13.60
C THR A 66 -31.68 -3.11 12.10
N ALA A 67 -31.67 -1.95 11.45
CA ALA A 67 -31.93 -1.80 10.01
C ALA A 67 -30.64 -1.95 9.18
N VAL A 68 -29.98 -3.11 9.30
CA VAL A 68 -28.82 -3.45 8.46
C VAL A 68 -29.34 -3.94 7.10
N PRO A 69 -28.82 -3.42 5.96
CA PRO A 69 -29.19 -3.88 4.62
C PRO A 69 -29.07 -5.39 4.45
N GLU A 70 -29.92 -6.00 3.61
CA GLU A 70 -29.81 -7.44 3.32
C GLU A 70 -28.42 -7.78 2.74
N PRO A 71 -27.69 -8.73 3.36
CA PRO A 71 -26.39 -9.15 2.86
C PRO A 71 -26.54 -9.83 1.50
N ARG A 72 -25.75 -9.39 0.51
CA ARG A 72 -25.61 -10.12 -0.76
C ARG A 72 -24.32 -10.94 -0.72
N THR A 73 -24.45 -12.25 -0.92
CA THR A 73 -23.31 -13.13 -1.17
C THR A 73 -22.81 -12.89 -2.58
N VAL A 74 -21.58 -12.37 -2.69
CA VAL A 74 -21.00 -11.88 -3.94
C VAL A 74 -20.16 -12.94 -4.62
N HIS A 75 -19.50 -13.77 -3.83
CA HIS A 75 -18.62 -14.82 -4.32
C HIS A 75 -18.60 -15.97 -3.31
N GLU A 76 -18.80 -17.17 -3.84
CA GLU A 76 -18.76 -18.44 -3.14
C GLU A 76 -17.92 -19.36 -4.03
N SER A 77 -16.60 -19.19 -4.00
CA SER A 77 -15.72 -20.05 -4.79
C SER A 77 -14.34 -20.19 -4.15
N LEU A 78 -13.95 -21.47 -4.04
CA LEU A 78 -12.63 -22.06 -3.78
C LEU A 78 -12.26 -22.21 -2.31
N GLU A 79 -11.88 -23.45 -1.98
CA GLU A 79 -11.58 -24.08 -0.68
C GLU A 79 -10.42 -23.43 0.12
N GLU A 80 -10.11 -22.15 -0.15
CA GLU A 80 -8.98 -21.42 0.40
C GLU A 80 -9.41 -20.14 1.12
N PRO A 81 -8.82 -19.85 2.29
CA PRO A 81 -9.18 -18.67 3.06
C PRO A 81 -8.80 -17.37 2.34
N ILE A 82 -9.68 -16.37 2.46
CA ILE A 82 -9.44 -15.03 1.95
C ILE A 82 -8.42 -14.32 2.84
N THR A 83 -7.33 -13.84 2.25
CA THR A 83 -6.21 -13.19 2.96
C THR A 83 -6.27 -11.67 2.88
N GLY A 84 -7.01 -11.12 1.92
CA GLY A 84 -7.21 -9.68 1.79
C GLY A 84 -8.46 -9.33 0.97
N LEU A 85 -9.17 -8.31 1.43
CA LEU A 85 -10.25 -7.67 0.68
C LEU A 85 -10.01 -6.17 0.62
N ARG A 86 -10.15 -5.57 -0.56
CA ARG A 86 -10.00 -4.11 -0.71
C ARG A 86 -10.89 -3.57 -1.82
N PHE A 87 -11.47 -2.40 -1.60
CA PHE A 87 -12.21 -1.68 -2.62
C PHE A 87 -11.29 -0.79 -3.45
N ARG A 88 -11.55 -0.76 -4.76
CA ARG A 88 -11.09 0.26 -5.69
C ARG A 88 -12.24 1.21 -5.94
N GLU A 89 -12.06 2.45 -5.48
CA GLU A 89 -13.05 3.51 -5.61
C GLU A 89 -13.14 3.97 -7.07
N PRO A 90 -14.34 4.38 -7.52
CA PRO A 90 -14.53 4.92 -8.85
C PRO A 90 -13.67 6.17 -9.03
N THR A 91 -12.95 6.22 -10.15
CA THR A 91 -12.11 7.36 -10.56
C THR A 91 -12.69 7.97 -11.84
N GLU A 92 -12.37 9.21 -12.18
CA GLU A 92 -12.81 9.88 -13.42
C GLU A 92 -12.56 9.02 -14.68
N GLU A 93 -11.47 8.25 -14.70
CA GLU A 93 -11.12 7.35 -15.81
C GLU A 93 -11.94 6.06 -15.82
N ASN A 94 -12.45 5.61 -14.67
CA ASN A 94 -13.15 4.34 -14.48
C ASN A 94 -14.26 4.51 -13.43
N PRO A 95 -15.52 4.78 -13.82
CA PRO A 95 -16.62 5.01 -12.89
C PRO A 95 -17.15 3.72 -12.22
N SER A 96 -16.51 2.58 -12.48
CA SER A 96 -16.90 1.28 -11.93
C SER A 96 -16.21 1.02 -10.59
N LEU A 97 -16.95 0.48 -9.62
CA LEU A 97 -16.40 0.07 -8.33
C LEU A 97 -16.02 -1.41 -8.38
N PHE A 98 -14.77 -1.70 -8.04
CA PHE A 98 -14.23 -3.06 -8.00
C PHE A 98 -13.88 -3.45 -6.57
N LEU A 99 -14.13 -4.71 -6.23
CA LEU A 99 -13.68 -5.35 -5.00
C LEU A 99 -12.55 -6.32 -5.37
N PHE A 100 -11.33 -6.02 -4.94
CA PHE A 100 -10.22 -6.95 -5.04
C PHE A 100 -10.30 -7.99 -3.94
N ILE A 101 -10.30 -9.25 -4.37
CA ILE A 101 -10.28 -10.44 -3.54
C ILE A 101 -8.90 -11.06 -3.68
N VAL A 102 -8.22 -11.23 -2.56
CA VAL A 102 -6.90 -11.85 -2.51
C VAL A 102 -7.00 -13.10 -1.65
N THR A 103 -6.61 -14.23 -2.23
CA THR A 103 -6.43 -15.50 -1.53
C THR A 103 -4.93 -15.82 -1.40
N ILE A 104 -4.61 -16.98 -0.82
CA ILE A 104 -3.23 -17.47 -0.77
C ILE A 104 -2.67 -17.76 -2.17
N SER A 105 -3.53 -18.19 -3.10
CA SER A 105 -3.12 -18.61 -4.44
C SER A 105 -3.46 -17.61 -5.53
N ARG A 106 -4.48 -16.74 -5.38
CA ARG A 106 -4.99 -15.93 -6.51
C ARG A 106 -5.39 -14.52 -6.12
N VAL A 107 -5.42 -13.63 -7.11
CA VAL A 107 -6.00 -12.29 -7.01
C VAL A 107 -7.11 -12.12 -8.04
N LEU A 108 -8.30 -11.76 -7.56
CA LEU A 108 -9.53 -11.66 -8.35
C LEU A 108 -10.19 -10.29 -8.13
N PRO A 109 -10.26 -9.40 -9.13
CA PRO A 109 -11.19 -8.28 -9.11
C PRO A 109 -12.62 -8.79 -9.34
N TYR A 110 -13.52 -8.43 -8.43
CA TYR A 110 -14.95 -8.58 -8.59
C TYR A 110 -15.59 -7.23 -8.91
N HIS A 111 -16.37 -7.18 -9.98
CA HIS A 111 -17.08 -5.96 -10.36
C HIS A 111 -18.36 -5.81 -9.51
N VAL A 112 -18.44 -4.74 -8.72
CA VAL A 112 -19.56 -4.54 -7.80
C VAL A 112 -20.69 -3.75 -8.45
N TYR A 113 -20.36 -2.68 -9.17
CA TYR A 113 -21.29 -1.92 -10.00
C TYR A 113 -20.59 -1.11 -11.11
N GLY A 114 -21.28 -0.97 -12.25
CA GLY A 114 -20.82 -0.31 -13.49
C GLY A 114 -21.68 -0.77 -14.67
N LYS A 115 -21.47 -0.19 -15.86
CA LYS A 115 -22.36 -0.35 -17.05
C LYS A 115 -22.52 -1.80 -17.54
N ASP A 116 -21.60 -2.69 -17.16
CA ASP A 116 -21.59 -4.11 -17.54
C ASP A 116 -21.68 -5.00 -16.29
N SER A 117 -22.91 -5.17 -15.78
CA SER A 117 -23.22 -5.85 -14.50
C SER A 117 -23.07 -7.39 -14.48
N SER A 118 -22.41 -7.96 -15.48
CA SER A 118 -22.26 -9.41 -15.65
C SER A 118 -20.79 -9.76 -15.83
N SER A 119 -20.06 -10.00 -14.75
CA SER A 119 -18.77 -10.67 -14.88
C SER A 119 -18.49 -11.56 -13.68
N THR A 120 -18.39 -12.84 -13.97
CA THR A 120 -17.63 -13.78 -13.16
C THR A 120 -16.23 -13.20 -12.91
N PRO A 121 -15.70 -13.25 -11.68
CA PRO A 121 -14.40 -12.67 -11.38
C PRO A 121 -13.31 -13.30 -12.26
N THR A 122 -12.56 -12.47 -12.98
CA THR A 122 -11.42 -12.87 -13.79
C THR A 122 -10.18 -13.00 -12.91
N VAL A 123 -9.37 -14.03 -13.12
CA VAL A 123 -8.09 -14.19 -12.41
C VAL A 123 -7.09 -13.22 -13.00
N VAL A 124 -6.66 -12.24 -12.19
CA VAL A 124 -5.64 -11.26 -12.58
C VAL A 124 -4.23 -11.74 -12.26
N ASP A 125 -4.10 -12.54 -11.19
CA ASP A 125 -2.83 -13.09 -10.74
C ASP A 125 -3.06 -14.53 -10.26
N GLU A 126 -2.23 -15.45 -10.75
CA GLU A 126 -2.20 -16.86 -10.31
C GLU A 126 -1.33 -17.08 -9.07
N VAL A 127 -0.75 -16.01 -8.51
CA VAL A 127 -0.01 -16.06 -7.26
C VAL A 127 -0.57 -15.04 -6.29
N GLY A 128 -1.17 -15.53 -5.21
CA GLY A 128 -1.78 -14.74 -4.16
C GLY A 128 -0.77 -14.20 -3.15
N CYS A 129 -1.26 -13.85 -1.95
CA CYS A 129 -0.41 -13.44 -0.84
C CYS A 129 -0.96 -13.90 0.50
N GLY A 130 -0.07 -13.96 1.49
CA GLY A 130 -0.44 -14.22 2.88
C GLY A 130 -1.29 -13.12 3.50
N HIS A 131 -1.81 -13.40 4.69
CA HIS A 131 -2.62 -12.45 5.45
C HIS A 131 -1.83 -11.18 5.77
N GLY A 132 -2.43 -10.00 5.58
CA GLY A 132 -1.77 -8.72 5.84
C GLY A 132 -0.70 -8.30 4.82
N CYS A 133 -0.46 -9.10 3.77
CA CYS A 133 0.47 -8.79 2.68
C CYS A 133 -0.22 -8.15 1.45
N ALA A 134 -1.45 -7.66 1.62
CA ALA A 134 -2.27 -7.04 0.58
C ALA A 134 -2.74 -5.65 1.02
N THR A 135 -2.43 -4.61 0.24
CA THR A 135 -2.93 -3.24 0.47
C THR A 135 -3.31 -2.54 -0.83
N MET A 136 -4.20 -1.54 -0.78
CA MET A 136 -4.45 -0.69 -1.94
C MET A 136 -3.33 0.33 -2.13
N GLY A 137 -2.93 0.55 -3.37
CA GLY A 137 -2.00 1.61 -3.74
C GLY A 137 -2.59 3.00 -3.55
N ARG A 138 -1.77 4.01 -3.87
CA ARG A 138 -2.18 5.41 -3.84
C ARG A 138 -3.46 5.64 -4.66
N ARG A 139 -4.39 6.44 -4.13
CA ARG A 139 -5.70 6.74 -4.73
C ARG A 139 -6.58 5.51 -5.01
N ALA A 140 -6.37 4.40 -4.30
CA ALA A 140 -7.10 3.15 -4.50
C ALA A 140 -7.09 2.64 -5.96
N SER A 141 -6.06 2.99 -6.74
CA SER A 141 -6.00 2.66 -8.17
C SER A 141 -5.61 1.20 -8.38
N ASN A 142 -4.49 0.74 -7.83
CA ASN A 142 -4.00 -0.63 -8.03
C ASN A 142 -3.90 -1.37 -6.70
N MET A 143 -4.19 -2.67 -6.72
CA MET A 143 -3.96 -3.56 -5.60
C MET A 143 -2.47 -3.86 -5.51
N VAL A 144 -1.88 -3.76 -4.31
CA VAL A 144 -0.46 -4.06 -4.08
C VAL A 144 -0.37 -5.37 -3.30
N THR A 145 0.32 -6.36 -3.86
CA THR A 145 0.55 -7.66 -3.25
C THR A 145 2.03 -7.85 -2.94
N ALA A 146 2.31 -8.20 -1.69
CA ALA A 146 3.63 -8.53 -1.21
C ALA A 146 3.85 -10.04 -1.28
N LYS A 147 4.86 -10.46 -2.06
CA LYS A 147 5.28 -11.85 -2.23
C LYS A 147 6.75 -11.99 -1.85
N ASP A 148 7.25 -13.20 -1.61
CA ASP A 148 8.64 -13.40 -1.16
C ASP A 148 9.69 -12.80 -2.13
N LYS A 149 9.42 -12.85 -3.44
CA LYS A 149 10.34 -12.35 -4.47
C LYS A 149 10.22 -10.85 -4.73
N GLY A 150 9.14 -10.21 -4.31
CA GLY A 150 8.90 -8.81 -4.67
C GLY A 150 7.51 -8.28 -4.36
N ILE A 151 7.29 -7.06 -4.80
CA ILE A 151 6.04 -6.32 -4.61
C ILE A 151 5.41 -6.15 -5.98
N PHE A 152 4.19 -6.62 -6.13
CA PHE A 152 3.46 -6.65 -7.39
C PHE A 152 2.29 -5.68 -7.31
N PHE A 153 2.03 -4.98 -8.41
CA PHE A 153 0.93 -4.03 -8.53
C PHE A 153 -0.10 -4.61 -9.48
N CYS A 154 -1.21 -5.12 -8.98
CA CYS A 154 -2.29 -5.72 -9.75
C CYS A 154 -3.38 -4.67 -10.06
N GLY A 155 -3.74 -4.53 -11.34
CA GLY A 155 -4.87 -3.73 -11.82
C GLY A 155 -6.13 -4.58 -12.01
N THR A 156 -7.14 -4.05 -12.70
CA THR A 156 -8.38 -4.79 -13.04
C THR A 156 -8.19 -5.77 -14.19
N GLU A 157 -7.33 -5.43 -15.15
CA GLU A 157 -7.11 -6.22 -16.38
C GLU A 157 -5.86 -7.10 -16.33
N GLY A 158 -5.01 -6.94 -15.32
CA GLY A 158 -3.73 -7.64 -15.27
C GLY A 158 -2.76 -7.13 -14.22
N CYS A 159 -1.66 -7.85 -14.05
CA CYS A 159 -0.55 -7.43 -13.20
C CYS A 159 0.32 -6.40 -13.92
N GLY A 160 0.50 -5.25 -13.27
CA GLY A 160 1.38 -4.16 -13.69
C GLY A 160 2.82 -4.32 -13.16
N PRO A 161 3.51 -3.21 -12.86
CA PRO A 161 4.94 -3.25 -12.53
C PRO A 161 5.22 -4.08 -11.28
N CYS A 162 6.37 -4.76 -11.28
CA CYS A 162 6.89 -5.47 -10.12
C CYS A 162 8.20 -4.83 -9.64
N TYR A 163 8.35 -4.75 -8.32
CA TYR A 163 9.59 -4.31 -7.69
C TYR A 163 10.22 -5.51 -6.98
N ALA A 164 11.39 -5.92 -7.46
CA ALA A 164 12.15 -6.98 -6.82
C ALA A 164 12.55 -6.53 -5.40
N TYR A 165 12.09 -7.28 -4.41
CA TYR A 165 12.45 -7.09 -3.01
C TYR A 165 12.37 -8.46 -2.35
N GLU A 166 13.52 -9.11 -2.27
CA GLU A 166 13.71 -10.51 -1.86
C GLU A 166 13.61 -10.72 -0.34
N TRP A 167 13.27 -9.66 0.40
CA TRP A 167 13.14 -9.76 1.85
C TRP A 167 11.83 -10.42 2.25
N THR A 168 11.84 -11.19 3.32
CA THR A 168 10.62 -11.72 3.95
C THR A 168 9.74 -10.58 4.46
N LYS A 169 8.46 -10.62 4.12
CA LYS A 169 7.49 -9.57 4.46
C LYS A 169 6.44 -10.19 5.37
N SER A 170 6.21 -9.58 6.53
CA SER A 170 5.13 -9.97 7.45
C SER A 170 3.84 -9.21 7.17
N SER A 171 3.94 -7.94 6.77
CA SER A 171 2.78 -7.14 6.37
C SER A 171 3.19 -5.95 5.49
N ILE A 172 2.26 -5.46 4.66
CA ILE A 172 2.42 -4.21 3.94
C ILE A 172 1.27 -3.24 4.24
N GLN A 173 1.61 -1.96 4.30
CA GLN A 173 0.65 -0.89 4.45
C GLN A 173 1.02 0.28 3.56
N SER A 174 0.04 0.81 2.84
CA SER A 174 0.22 2.03 2.06
C SER A 174 -0.14 3.24 2.92
N HIS A 175 0.69 4.27 2.86
CA HIS A 175 0.46 5.53 3.53
C HIS A 175 0.95 6.70 2.66
N LEU A 176 0.03 7.47 2.11
CA LEU A 176 0.30 8.58 1.19
C LEU A 176 1.19 8.14 -0.01
N ASN A 177 2.44 8.60 -0.05
CA ASN A 177 3.43 8.28 -1.06
C ASN A 177 4.34 7.11 -0.67
N TYR A 178 4.16 6.57 0.53
CA TYR A 178 5.01 5.56 1.11
C TYR A 178 4.32 4.21 1.13
N LEU A 179 5.10 3.18 0.81
CA LEU A 179 4.76 1.81 1.11
C LEU A 179 5.59 1.40 2.32
N VAL A 180 4.91 1.10 3.41
CA VAL A 180 5.53 0.58 4.63
C VAL A 180 5.52 -0.93 4.52
N ILE A 181 6.70 -1.52 4.58
CA ILE A 181 6.89 -2.96 4.59
C ILE A 181 7.34 -3.33 6.00
N VAL A 182 6.59 -4.20 6.64
CA VAL A 182 6.98 -4.82 7.89
C VAL A 182 7.58 -6.16 7.55
N SER A 183 8.79 -6.42 8.04
CA SER A 183 9.45 -7.71 7.96
C SER A 183 9.47 -8.37 9.33
N PRO A 184 9.49 -9.71 9.41
CA PRO A 184 9.81 -10.37 10.68
C PRO A 184 11.22 -9.99 11.13
N PRO A 185 11.52 -10.10 12.44
CA PRO A 185 12.88 -9.92 12.94
C PRO A 185 13.80 -10.95 12.30
N PHE A 186 15.00 -10.51 11.90
CA PHE A 186 15.99 -11.39 11.31
C PHE A 186 17.37 -11.08 11.85
N PHE A 187 18.19 -12.12 11.96
CA PHE A 187 19.59 -11.96 12.30
C PHE A 187 20.39 -11.77 11.02
N ALA A 188 20.94 -10.57 10.84
CA ALA A 188 21.80 -10.28 9.71
C ALA A 188 23.09 -11.10 9.82
N SER A 189 23.40 -11.88 8.78
CA SER A 189 24.60 -12.72 8.74
C SER A 189 25.44 -12.40 7.50
N ALA A 190 26.76 -12.31 7.68
CA ALA A 190 27.71 -12.17 6.58
C ALA A 190 27.71 -13.38 5.62
N ALA A 191 27.14 -14.52 6.04
CA ALA A 191 26.93 -15.71 5.21
C ALA A 191 25.59 -15.72 4.47
N SER A 192 24.75 -14.69 4.62
CA SER A 192 23.45 -14.62 3.96
C SER A 192 23.60 -14.52 2.44
N ALA A 193 22.71 -15.21 1.70
CA ALA A 193 22.66 -15.17 0.24
C ALA A 193 22.34 -13.76 -0.31
N SER A 194 21.66 -12.93 0.48
CA SER A 194 21.30 -11.57 0.09
C SER A 194 22.48 -10.60 0.28
N ALA A 195 22.89 -9.92 -0.79
CA ALA A 195 23.93 -8.88 -0.73
C ALA A 195 23.56 -7.74 0.24
N THR A 196 22.28 -7.41 0.33
CA THR A 196 21.77 -6.36 1.24
C THR A 196 21.95 -6.76 2.71
N VAL A 197 21.78 -8.04 3.06
CA VAL A 197 21.97 -8.54 4.43
C VAL A 197 23.42 -8.55 4.82
N ARG A 198 24.29 -8.96 3.90
CA ARG A 198 25.74 -8.94 4.14
C ARG A 198 26.22 -7.52 4.37
N ASN A 199 25.77 -6.57 3.54
CA ASN A 199 26.06 -5.15 3.70
C ASN A 199 25.50 -4.57 5.01
N PHE A 200 24.30 -4.99 5.44
CA PHE A 200 23.73 -4.58 6.71
C PHE A 200 24.54 -5.14 7.89
N ALA A 201 24.88 -6.43 7.87
CA ALA A 201 25.71 -7.06 8.89
C ALA A 201 27.09 -6.39 9.01
N THR A 202 27.68 -5.93 7.90
CA THR A 202 28.97 -5.21 7.91
C THR A 202 28.86 -3.76 8.37
N CYS A 203 27.77 -3.06 8.09
CA CYS A 203 27.60 -1.64 8.42
C CYS A 203 27.10 -1.39 9.86
N THR A 204 26.48 -2.38 10.51
CA THR A 204 25.98 -2.28 11.88
C THR A 204 26.53 -3.40 12.78
N PRO A 205 27.80 -3.34 13.21
CA PRO A 205 28.46 -4.41 13.96
C PRO A 205 27.99 -4.56 15.43
N ASN A 206 27.18 -3.62 15.96
CA ASN A 206 26.81 -3.55 17.38
C ASN A 206 25.30 -3.63 17.64
N TYR A 207 24.49 -4.22 16.75
CA TYR A 207 23.08 -4.46 17.06
C TYR A 207 22.91 -5.85 17.71
N GLY A 208 23.41 -5.96 18.93
CA GLY A 208 23.10 -7.07 19.82
C GLY A 208 21.67 -6.93 20.35
N GLU A 209 20.88 -7.98 20.19
CA GLU A 209 19.84 -8.36 21.15
C GLU A 209 18.68 -7.37 21.40
N SER A 210 18.22 -6.63 20.39
CA SER A 210 16.84 -6.12 20.42
C SER A 210 16.03 -6.70 19.28
N ASP A 211 15.10 -7.56 19.68
CA ASP A 211 14.06 -8.12 18.85
C ASP A 211 13.26 -6.95 18.26
N ILE A 212 13.45 -6.61 16.98
CA ILE A 212 12.63 -5.59 16.32
C ILE A 212 11.40 -6.31 15.74
N ALA A 213 10.41 -6.56 16.60
CA ALA A 213 9.17 -7.19 16.18
C ALA A 213 7.97 -6.46 16.76
N LYS A 214 7.39 -5.60 15.90
CA LYS A 214 5.95 -5.33 15.69
C LYS A 214 5.72 -3.87 15.34
N VAL A 215 6.01 -3.52 14.09
CA VAL A 215 5.68 -2.19 13.55
C VAL A 215 4.16 -2.02 13.53
N ILE A 216 3.63 -1.27 14.49
CA ILE A 216 2.24 -0.79 14.46
C ILE A 216 2.31 0.67 14.04
N VAL A 217 2.08 0.95 12.75
CA VAL A 217 1.94 2.32 12.27
C VAL A 217 0.64 2.88 12.84
N PHE A 218 0.75 3.73 13.85
CA PHE A 218 -0.39 4.46 14.39
C PHE A 218 -0.39 5.89 13.87
N GLU A 219 -1.56 6.31 13.43
CA GLU A 219 -1.96 7.63 12.91
C GLU A 219 -1.67 7.99 11.43
N PRO A 220 -2.64 8.63 10.75
CA PRO A 220 -2.48 9.14 9.39
C PRO A 220 -1.64 10.44 9.29
N GLY A 221 -0.96 10.85 10.36
CA GLY A 221 -0.13 12.06 10.40
C GLY A 221 1.29 11.86 10.94
N ASN A 222 1.52 10.87 11.80
CA ASN A 222 2.81 10.59 12.41
C ASN A 222 3.13 9.11 12.28
N LYS A 223 4.37 8.77 11.94
CA LYS A 223 4.78 7.39 11.69
C LYS A 223 5.39 6.83 12.98
N PHE A 224 4.58 6.29 13.89
CA PHE A 224 5.13 5.65 15.09
C PHE A 224 5.44 4.17 14.85
N ILE A 225 6.55 3.68 15.40
CA ILE A 225 6.90 2.28 15.51
C ILE A 225 6.85 1.91 16.99
N LEU A 226 6.04 0.93 17.34
CA LEU A 226 6.19 0.22 18.61
C LEU A 226 7.19 -0.91 18.42
N THR A 227 8.19 -1.00 19.29
CA THR A 227 9.13 -2.13 19.31
C THR A 227 8.71 -3.14 20.38
N SER A 228 9.22 -4.37 20.30
CA SER A 228 8.98 -5.45 21.29
C SER A 228 9.35 -5.02 22.71
N ASP A 229 10.36 -4.15 22.80
CA ASP A 229 10.87 -3.55 24.03
C ASP A 229 9.92 -2.50 24.63
N ARG A 230 8.70 -2.38 24.09
CA ARG A 230 7.68 -1.39 24.45
C ARG A 230 8.10 0.06 24.22
N ASN A 231 9.15 0.29 23.42
CA ASN A 231 9.57 1.64 23.04
C ASN A 231 8.77 2.11 21.83
N LEU A 232 8.21 3.32 21.94
CA LEU A 232 7.57 4.03 20.84
C LEU A 232 8.60 4.95 20.17
N LEU A 233 8.95 4.65 18.92
CA LEU A 233 9.83 5.47 18.10
C LEU A 233 8.99 6.28 17.11
N CYS A 234 9.25 7.57 16.98
CA CYS A 234 8.66 8.38 15.91
C CYS A 234 9.61 8.38 14.71
N LEU A 235 9.16 7.83 13.58
CA LEU A 235 9.86 7.97 12.31
C LEU A 235 9.63 9.38 11.78
N GLN A 236 10.71 10.16 11.80
CA GLN A 236 10.72 11.47 11.15
C GLN A 236 11.13 11.34 9.68
N GLU A 237 10.27 11.85 8.80
CA GLU A 237 10.59 11.92 7.39
C GLU A 237 11.70 12.95 7.14
N LYS A 238 12.71 12.56 6.36
CA LYS A 238 13.76 13.49 5.92
C LYS A 238 13.17 14.57 5.01
N SER A 239 13.74 15.76 5.04
CA SER A 239 13.35 16.85 4.14
C SER A 239 13.62 16.46 2.68
N THR A 240 12.88 17.07 1.75
CA THR A 240 13.03 16.82 0.31
C THR A 240 14.44 17.10 -0.18
N VAL A 241 15.07 18.16 0.29
CA VAL A 241 16.46 18.51 -0.05
C VAL A 241 17.41 17.37 0.30
N THR A 242 17.37 16.88 1.54
CA THR A 242 18.21 15.75 1.96
C THR A 242 17.92 14.47 1.17
N LYS A 243 16.66 14.23 0.78
CA LYS A 243 16.33 13.09 -0.09
C LYS A 243 16.96 13.22 -1.47
N LEU A 244 16.93 14.42 -2.06
CA LEU A 244 17.55 14.70 -3.35
C LEU A 244 19.07 14.54 -3.28
N ASP A 245 19.72 15.09 -2.25
CA ASP A 245 21.17 14.95 -2.03
C ASP A 245 21.60 13.47 -1.97
N LEU A 246 20.84 12.65 -1.25
CA LEU A 246 21.09 11.20 -1.17
C LEU A 246 20.93 10.50 -2.53
N LEU A 247 19.98 10.95 -3.37
CA LEU A 247 19.78 10.40 -4.71
C LEU A 247 20.91 10.82 -5.66
N TYR A 248 21.37 12.06 -5.57
CA TYR A 248 22.51 12.56 -6.34
C TYR A 248 23.78 11.79 -6.01
N HIS A 249 24.07 11.57 -4.73
CA HIS A 249 25.22 10.78 -4.29
C HIS A 249 25.19 9.34 -4.81
N LYS A 250 24.00 8.76 -5.01
CA LYS A 250 23.83 7.41 -5.56
C LYS A 250 23.71 7.39 -7.08
N SER A 251 23.84 8.52 -7.76
CA SER A 251 23.63 8.69 -9.20
C SER A 251 22.23 8.27 -9.71
N LEU A 252 21.21 8.35 -8.84
CA LEU A 252 19.83 7.95 -9.12
C LEU A 252 18.95 9.13 -9.57
N TYR A 253 19.37 9.82 -10.62
CA TYR A 253 18.72 11.05 -11.10
C TYR A 253 17.33 10.82 -11.70
N SER A 254 17.09 9.68 -12.36
CA SER A 254 15.75 9.33 -12.87
C SER A 254 14.72 9.26 -11.74
N LEU A 255 15.10 8.70 -10.60
CA LEU A 255 14.25 8.65 -9.40
C LEU A 255 14.08 10.03 -8.77
N ALA A 256 15.11 10.89 -8.82
CA ALA A 256 15.01 12.27 -8.34
C ALA A 256 13.95 13.07 -9.14
N LEU A 257 13.90 12.89 -10.47
CA LEU A 257 12.87 13.49 -11.32
C LEU A 257 11.47 12.95 -10.99
N SER A 258 11.32 11.64 -10.80
CA SER A 258 10.05 11.04 -10.37
C SER A 258 9.61 11.56 -8.99
N LEU A 259 10.56 11.78 -8.07
CA LEU A 259 10.30 12.33 -6.74
C LEU A 259 9.81 13.77 -6.83
N ALA A 260 10.45 14.60 -7.65
CA ALA A 260 10.07 15.99 -7.86
C ALA A 260 8.65 16.11 -8.44
N LYS A 261 8.31 15.29 -9.43
CA LYS A 261 6.95 15.20 -10.00
C LYS A 261 5.93 14.76 -8.96
N THR A 262 6.27 13.79 -8.12
CA THR A 262 5.37 13.27 -7.08
C THR A 262 5.11 14.28 -5.97
N GLN A 263 6.09 15.12 -5.66
CA GLN A 263 6.00 16.17 -4.65
C GLN A 263 5.52 17.52 -5.22
N GLN A 264 5.28 17.60 -6.53
CA GLN A 264 4.88 18.83 -7.21
C GLN A 264 5.84 19.99 -6.91
N LEU A 265 7.14 19.73 -7.03
CA LEU A 265 8.15 20.79 -6.95
C LEU A 265 7.98 21.78 -8.11
N ASP A 266 8.42 23.00 -7.89
CA ASP A 266 8.43 24.05 -8.89
C ASP A 266 9.34 23.70 -10.07
N GLU A 267 9.03 24.24 -11.24
CA GLU A 267 9.77 23.99 -12.48
C GLU A 267 11.26 24.41 -12.36
N ALA A 268 11.59 25.40 -11.52
CA ALA A 268 12.99 25.77 -11.29
C ALA A 268 13.75 24.67 -10.52
N SER A 269 13.18 24.13 -9.44
CA SER A 269 13.75 22.96 -8.75
C SER A 269 13.87 21.73 -9.66
N VAL A 270 12.92 21.52 -10.58
CA VAL A 270 12.97 20.42 -11.57
C VAL A 270 14.10 20.65 -12.59
N ALA A 271 14.27 21.89 -13.06
CA ALA A 271 15.38 22.27 -13.93
C ALA A 271 16.74 22.06 -13.27
N ASP A 272 16.87 22.34 -11.97
CA ASP A 272 18.11 22.07 -11.23
C ASP A 272 18.47 20.57 -11.16
N ILE A 273 17.47 19.69 -11.03
CA ILE A 273 17.67 18.23 -11.09
C ILE A 273 18.18 17.83 -12.49
N HIS A 274 17.58 18.38 -13.55
CA HIS A 274 18.03 18.14 -14.93
C HIS A 274 19.46 18.64 -15.18
N ARG A 275 19.84 19.79 -14.60
CA ARG A 275 21.22 20.31 -14.68
C ARG A 275 22.21 19.34 -14.05
N GLN A 276 21.97 18.92 -12.81
CA GLN A 276 22.87 17.98 -12.14
C GLN A 276 22.93 16.62 -12.85
N TYR A 277 21.81 16.17 -13.42
CA TYR A 277 21.79 14.95 -14.20
C TYR A 277 22.61 15.06 -15.48
N GLY A 278 22.50 16.19 -16.19
CA GLY A 278 23.32 16.51 -17.36
C GLY A 278 24.81 16.55 -17.02
N GLU A 279 25.18 17.19 -15.91
CA GLU A 279 26.57 17.24 -15.43
C GLU A 279 27.13 15.85 -15.12
N TYR A 280 26.36 15.00 -14.44
CA TYR A 280 26.75 13.61 -14.18
C TYR A 280 26.95 12.81 -15.49
N LEU A 281 26.02 12.92 -16.43
CA LEU A 281 26.12 12.23 -17.73
C LEU A 281 27.29 12.74 -18.55
N TYR A 282 27.59 14.04 -18.48
CA TYR A 282 28.73 14.65 -19.14
C TYR A 282 30.05 14.10 -18.59
N VAL A 283 30.22 14.03 -17.26
CA VAL A 283 31.39 13.41 -16.62
C VAL A 283 31.50 11.92 -16.97
N LYS A 284 30.36 11.23 -17.16
CA LYS A 284 30.30 9.83 -17.59
C LYS A 284 30.67 9.64 -19.07
N GLY A 285 30.70 10.71 -19.87
CA GLY A 285 31.04 10.69 -21.30
C GLY A 285 29.84 10.53 -22.24
N ASP A 286 28.61 10.54 -21.74
CA ASP A 286 27.39 10.50 -22.57
C ASP A 286 26.91 11.92 -22.89
N CYS A 287 27.62 12.59 -23.80
CA CYS A 287 27.35 13.98 -24.17
C CYS A 287 25.98 14.16 -24.85
N ASN A 288 25.49 13.15 -25.57
CA ASN A 288 24.23 13.24 -26.32
C ASN A 288 23.04 13.27 -25.36
N THR A 289 22.99 12.35 -24.40
CA THR A 289 21.92 12.35 -23.40
C THR A 289 22.09 13.51 -22.42
N ALA A 290 23.32 13.91 -22.08
CA ALA A 290 23.57 15.11 -21.28
C ALA A 290 22.96 16.37 -21.93
N MET A 291 23.15 16.55 -23.24
CA MET A 291 22.58 17.68 -23.98
C MET A 291 21.05 17.71 -23.90
N GLN A 292 20.39 16.56 -24.04
CA GLN A 292 18.93 16.47 -23.91
C GLN A 292 18.45 16.91 -22.52
N GLN A 293 19.21 16.62 -21.46
CA GLN A 293 18.88 17.09 -20.12
C GLN A 293 19.08 18.60 -19.98
N PHE A 294 20.17 19.16 -20.51
CA PHE A 294 20.41 20.60 -20.46
C PHE A 294 19.36 21.41 -21.23
N VAL A 295 18.82 20.88 -22.33
CA VAL A 295 17.71 21.54 -23.05
C VAL A 295 16.48 21.75 -22.16
N GLN A 296 16.20 20.82 -21.23
CA GLN A 296 15.08 20.95 -20.29
C GLN A 296 15.30 22.03 -19.22
N THR A 297 16.51 22.59 -19.11
CA THR A 297 16.87 23.61 -18.11
C THR A 297 16.79 25.04 -18.65
N ILE A 298 16.54 25.19 -19.96
CA ILE A 298 16.51 26.49 -20.64
C ILE A 298 15.36 27.34 -20.08
N GLY A 299 15.68 28.57 -19.69
CA GLY A 299 14.70 29.55 -19.18
C GLY A 299 14.55 29.58 -17.66
N HIS A 300 15.15 28.63 -16.92
CA HIS A 300 15.05 28.55 -15.47
C HIS A 300 16.37 28.75 -14.72
N LEU A 301 17.50 28.42 -15.34
CA LEU A 301 18.80 28.63 -14.72
C LEU A 301 19.18 30.10 -14.73
N GLN A 302 19.76 30.57 -13.61
CA GLN A 302 20.34 31.90 -13.57
C GLN A 302 21.45 32.00 -14.62
N PRO A 303 21.46 33.07 -15.45
CA PRO A 303 22.58 33.31 -16.35
C PRO A 303 23.84 33.39 -15.49
N SER A 304 24.89 32.68 -15.90
CA SER A 304 26.20 32.80 -15.26
C SER A 304 26.56 34.28 -15.22
N CYS A 305 26.69 34.85 -14.01
CA CYS A 305 27.06 36.24 -13.83
C CYS A 305 28.33 36.54 -14.65
N VAL A 306 28.21 37.52 -15.55
CA VAL A 306 29.32 38.14 -16.27
C VAL A 306 30.00 39.14 -15.34
#